data_AF-A0A0D2QQD5-F1
#
_entry.id   AF-A0A0D2QQD5-F1
#
_cell.length_a   1.000
_cell.length_b   1.000
_cell.length_c   1.000
_cell.angle_alpha   90.00
_cell.angle_beta   90.00
_cell.angle_gamma   90.00
#
_symmetry.space_group_name_H-M   'P 1'
#
loop_
_entity.id
_entity.type
_entity.pdbx_description
1 polymer ?
#
loop_
_entity_poly.entity_id
_entity_poly.type
_entity_poly.pdbx_seq_one_letter_code
_entity_poly.pdbx_strand_id
1 'polypeptide(L)'
;MARVPHELTIDILCHLSSWCSSIEDPDFIKLNLSHSLKTNTNHSLLLRPCGYHFFSVNYDSLKTTQTLKILGSCNGLLALKNDNKRIFLWNPSTRKSQVLPSTEIGRAGLTFYGFWYDPISDDYNVVRMLNKRFGFLANNAVHWMAFKSPQSGKENLAGFDLASEEFRSVELPDFCLDEPFWFGIGTMGGYLCLSAVHGELGDIVADVWIMKEYGVKESWSKLISWNQPHYIPSVVVPLAFSKNGKKVLFNIGYQWFSFDERDRFVRYDVGSERVENVEIKGLPSSFDVHLYVESLVPLNSNAQQ
;
A
#
# COMPACT_ATOMS: atom_id res chain seq x y z
N MET A 1 1.60 26.47 22.01
CA MET A 1 2.23 26.11 20.72
C MET A 1 1.13 25.66 19.77
N ALA A 2 0.82 26.49 18.77
CA ALA A 2 -0.21 26.20 17.78
C ALA A 2 0.30 25.15 16.79
N ARG A 3 -0.54 24.16 16.46
CA ARG A 3 -0.26 23.14 15.42
C ARG A 3 -0.35 23.79 14.05
N VAL A 4 0.75 23.77 13.31
CA VAL A 4 0.82 24.14 11.89
C VAL A 4 0.87 22.85 11.05
N PRO A 5 0.23 22.76 9.87
CA PRO A 5 0.22 21.56 9.03
C PRO A 5 1.62 21.16 8.53
N HIS A 6 1.88 19.85 8.43
CA HIS A 6 3.19 19.24 8.09
C HIS A 6 3.77 19.74 6.75
N GLU A 7 2.91 19.98 5.75
CA GLU A 7 3.28 20.52 4.43
C GLU A 7 3.88 21.93 4.50
N LEU A 8 3.38 22.77 5.42
CA LEU A 8 3.95 24.10 5.65
C LEU A 8 5.27 24.01 6.43
N THR A 9 5.49 22.96 7.22
CA THR A 9 6.66 22.87 8.09
C THR A 9 7.94 22.57 7.32
N ILE A 10 7.95 21.69 6.31
CA ILE A 10 9.21 21.36 5.60
C ILE A 10 9.70 22.56 4.77
N ASP A 11 8.83 23.17 3.97
CA ASP A 11 9.19 24.31 3.13
C ASP A 11 9.56 25.55 3.97
N ILE A 12 8.90 25.79 5.11
CA ILE A 12 9.22 26.91 6.02
C ILE A 12 10.47 26.63 6.86
N LEU A 13 10.68 25.41 7.35
CA LEU A 13 11.85 25.08 8.18
C LEU A 13 13.15 25.07 7.38
N CYS A 14 13.11 24.69 6.09
CA CYS A 14 14.27 24.78 5.19
C CYS A 14 14.80 26.21 5.00
N HIS A 15 14.03 27.25 5.34
CA HIS A 15 14.45 28.65 5.23
C HIS A 15 15.01 29.24 6.54
N LEU A 16 15.00 28.48 7.64
CA LEU A 16 15.51 28.93 8.95
C LEU A 16 16.76 28.11 9.32
N SER A 17 17.93 28.76 9.24
CA SER A 17 19.24 28.11 9.33
C SER A 17 19.49 27.26 10.58
N SER A 18 18.87 27.59 11.72
CA SER A 18 18.99 26.80 12.96
C SER A 18 18.08 25.56 13.00
N TRP A 19 17.01 25.54 12.20
CA TRP A 19 16.08 24.41 12.13
C TRP A 19 16.50 23.41 11.06
N CYS A 20 17.19 23.85 10.00
CA CYS A 20 17.75 22.97 8.97
C CYS A 20 18.66 21.87 9.56
N SER A 21 19.56 22.22 10.50
CA SER A 21 20.43 21.22 11.13
C SER A 21 19.67 20.22 12.00
N SER A 22 18.55 20.62 12.60
CA SER A 22 17.74 19.75 13.47
C SER A 22 16.82 18.82 12.70
N ILE A 23 16.40 19.18 11.48
CA ILE A 23 15.57 18.31 10.62
C ILE A 23 16.40 17.28 9.86
N GLU A 24 17.70 17.52 9.69
CA GLU A 24 18.66 16.57 9.10
C GLU A 24 19.28 15.62 10.13
N ASP A 25 19.01 15.84 11.42
CA ASP A 25 19.52 15.01 12.51
C ASP A 25 18.95 13.57 12.44
N PRO A 26 19.80 12.52 12.40
CA PRO A 26 19.34 11.14 12.25
C PRO A 26 18.40 10.66 13.36
N ASP A 27 18.61 11.12 14.60
CA ASP A 27 17.77 10.74 15.73
C ASP A 27 16.40 11.41 15.62
N PHE A 28 16.36 12.69 15.24
CA PHE A 28 15.12 13.38 14.93
C PHE A 28 14.34 12.67 13.82
N ILE A 29 14.99 12.29 12.72
CA ILE A 29 14.37 11.59 11.58
C ILE A 29 13.77 10.25 12.04
N LYS A 30 14.56 9.43 12.77
CA LYS A 30 14.11 8.14 13.29
C LYS A 30 12.94 8.30 14.27
N LEU A 31 13.00 9.29 15.17
CA LEU A 31 11.93 9.59 16.13
C LEU A 31 10.66 10.08 15.43
N ASN A 32 10.79 10.97 14.44
CA ASN A 32 9.66 11.50 13.67
C ASN A 32 8.93 10.39 12.90
N LEU A 33 9.70 9.53 12.21
CA LEU A 33 9.14 8.37 11.52
C LEU A 33 8.48 7.41 12.51
N SER A 34 9.18 7.04 13.59
CA SER A 34 8.65 6.14 14.62
C SER A 34 7.36 6.66 15.23
N HIS A 35 7.29 7.97 15.50
CA HIS A 35 6.09 8.61 16.00
C HIS A 35 4.95 8.53 14.97
N SER A 36 5.22 8.81 13.69
CA SER A 36 4.22 8.76 12.62
C SER A 36 3.63 7.35 12.45
N LEU A 37 4.49 6.32 12.46
CA LEU A 37 4.09 4.91 12.42
C LEU A 37 3.27 4.51 13.65
N LYS A 38 3.73 4.85 14.86
CA LYS A 38 3.04 4.50 16.12
C LYS A 38 1.69 5.20 16.28
N THR A 39 1.58 6.45 15.81
CA THR A 39 0.36 7.25 15.97
C THR A 39 -0.58 7.19 14.76
N ASN A 40 -0.20 6.43 13.72
CA ASN A 40 -0.91 6.33 12.45
C ASN A 40 -1.20 7.72 11.83
N THR A 41 -0.19 8.60 11.82
CA THR A 41 -0.29 10.00 11.31
C THR A 41 0.66 10.25 10.13
N ASN A 42 0.54 11.44 9.51
CA ASN A 42 1.34 11.87 8.35
C ASN A 42 1.19 10.92 7.15
N HIS A 43 0.00 10.38 6.97
CA HIS A 43 -0.34 9.57 5.82
C HIS A 43 -0.72 10.44 4.63
N SER A 44 -0.13 10.13 3.48
CA SER A 44 -0.42 10.78 2.21
C SER A 44 -0.84 9.74 1.18
N LEU A 45 -1.75 10.13 0.31
CA LEU A 45 -2.31 9.28 -0.75
C LEU A 45 -1.69 9.70 -2.09
N LEU A 46 -1.11 8.73 -2.79
CA LEU A 46 -0.67 8.89 -4.17
C LEU A 46 -1.68 8.18 -5.08
N LEU A 47 -2.34 8.95 -5.95
CA LEU A 47 -3.40 8.46 -6.83
C LEU A 47 -2.89 8.34 -8.25
N ARG A 48 -2.99 7.14 -8.82
CA ARG A 48 -2.56 6.86 -10.20
C ARG A 48 -3.77 6.59 -11.07
N PRO A 49 -4.13 7.47 -12.02
CA PRO A 49 -5.24 7.21 -12.92
C PRO A 49 -5.06 5.88 -13.68
N CYS A 50 -6.08 5.03 -13.68
CA CYS A 50 -6.05 3.76 -14.41
C CYS A 50 -6.07 4.02 -15.92
N GLY A 51 -5.31 3.24 -16.68
CA GLY A 51 -5.12 3.45 -18.13
C GLY A 51 -4.16 4.58 -18.51
N TYR A 52 -3.66 5.36 -17.53
CA TYR A 52 -2.65 6.38 -17.75
C TYR A 52 -1.37 6.05 -16.96
N HIS A 53 -0.24 6.40 -17.57
CA HIS A 53 1.06 6.26 -16.95
C HIS A 53 1.48 7.60 -16.31
N PHE A 54 2.14 7.56 -15.15
CA PHE A 54 2.88 8.73 -14.67
C PHE A 54 4.08 8.95 -15.58
N PHE A 55 4.19 10.12 -16.19
CA PHE A 55 5.35 10.48 -16.99
C PHE A 55 6.29 11.33 -16.15
N SER A 56 7.55 10.90 -16.06
CA SER A 56 8.64 11.77 -15.64
C SER A 56 9.39 12.25 -16.87
N VAL A 57 9.68 13.55 -16.91
CA VAL A 57 10.50 14.19 -17.93
C VAL A 57 11.69 14.81 -17.22
N ASN A 58 12.89 14.48 -17.68
CA ASN A 58 14.09 15.12 -17.19
C ASN A 58 14.11 16.57 -17.73
N TYR A 59 14.23 17.56 -16.86
CA TYR A 59 14.22 18.97 -17.24
C TYR A 59 15.38 19.33 -18.18
N ASP A 60 16.57 18.77 -17.94
CA ASP A 60 17.75 19.02 -18.78
C ASP A 60 17.71 18.21 -20.09
N SER A 61 16.91 17.14 -20.11
CA SER A 61 16.71 16.25 -21.25
C SER A 61 15.22 16.06 -21.51
N LEU A 62 14.56 17.15 -21.95
CA LEU A 62 13.12 17.22 -22.31
C LEU A 62 12.70 16.28 -23.46
N LYS A 63 13.55 15.33 -23.85
CA LYS A 63 13.39 14.47 -25.02
C LYS A 63 12.75 13.13 -24.70
N THR A 64 12.75 12.67 -23.44
CA THR A 64 12.24 11.35 -23.07
C THR A 64 11.28 11.41 -21.89
N THR A 65 10.05 10.98 -22.14
CA THR A 65 9.06 10.67 -21.11
C THR A 65 9.25 9.23 -20.66
N GLN A 66 9.33 8.98 -19.36
CA GLN A 66 9.37 7.60 -18.82
C GLN A 66 8.12 7.32 -18.02
N THR A 67 7.48 6.17 -18.25
CA THR A 67 6.39 5.73 -17.39
C THR A 67 6.96 5.25 -16.06
N LEU A 68 6.27 5.58 -14.95
CA LEU A 68 6.64 5.13 -13.62
C LEU A 68 5.56 4.24 -13.02
N LYS A 69 5.98 3.10 -12.49
CA LYS A 69 5.15 2.18 -11.70
C LYS A 69 5.63 2.16 -10.25
N ILE A 70 4.71 2.33 -9.31
CA ILE A 70 4.98 2.18 -7.88
C ILE A 70 5.03 0.68 -7.55
N LEU A 71 6.10 0.27 -6.89
CA LEU A 71 6.32 -1.10 -6.46
C LEU A 71 5.87 -1.32 -5.00
N GLY A 72 6.00 -0.28 -4.17
CA GLY A 72 5.61 -0.29 -2.77
C GLY A 72 6.15 0.93 -2.04
N SER A 73 5.76 1.06 -0.77
CA SER A 73 6.22 2.11 0.14
C SER A 73 6.71 1.50 1.44
N CYS A 74 7.79 2.02 1.99
CA CYS A 74 8.29 1.64 3.30
C CYS A 74 8.96 2.84 3.95
N ASN A 75 8.61 3.15 5.20
CA ASN A 75 9.25 4.22 5.99
C ASN A 75 9.30 5.60 5.29
N GLY A 76 8.31 5.86 4.43
CA GLY A 76 8.21 7.09 3.62
C GLY A 76 9.07 7.16 2.36
N LEU A 77 9.78 6.09 2.05
CA LEU A 77 10.37 5.88 0.73
C LEU A 77 9.38 5.13 -0.17
N LEU A 78 9.36 5.48 -1.45
CA LEU A 78 8.67 4.75 -2.51
C LEU A 78 9.69 4.04 -3.39
N ALA A 79 9.48 2.75 -3.64
CA ALA A 79 10.20 2.04 -4.69
C ALA A 79 9.43 2.19 -6.00
N LEU A 80 10.11 2.70 -7.03
CA LEU A 80 9.54 2.99 -8.34
C LEU A 80 10.29 2.24 -9.43
N LYS A 81 9.59 1.88 -10.50
CA LYS A 81 10.17 1.24 -11.69
C LYS A 81 9.80 2.01 -12.95
N ASN A 82 10.77 2.20 -13.84
CA ASN A 82 10.53 2.78 -15.16
C ASN A 82 10.37 1.73 -16.28
N ASP A 83 10.06 2.19 -17.49
CA ASP A 83 9.96 1.35 -18.69
C ASP A 83 11.26 0.59 -19.01
N ASN A 84 12.40 1.20 -18.72
CA ASN A 84 13.72 0.60 -18.86
C ASN A 84 14.03 -0.45 -17.77
N LYS A 85 13.04 -0.80 -16.94
CA LYS A 85 13.12 -1.74 -15.82
C LYS A 85 14.11 -1.34 -14.73
N ARG A 86 14.60 -0.10 -14.73
CA ARG A 86 15.40 0.44 -13.64
C ARG A 86 14.49 0.68 -12.46
N ILE A 87 14.97 0.29 -11.29
CA ILE A 87 14.30 0.52 -10.02
C ILE A 87 15.03 1.66 -9.33
N PHE A 88 14.28 2.55 -8.70
CA PHE A 88 14.82 3.64 -7.91
C PHE A 88 13.97 3.88 -6.68
N LEU A 89 14.62 4.33 -5.61
CA LEU A 89 13.96 4.84 -4.42
C LEU A 89 13.68 6.32 -4.62
N TRP A 90 12.53 6.77 -4.16
CA TRP A 90 12.13 8.17 -4.15
C TRP A 90 11.57 8.51 -2.79
N ASN A 91 12.04 9.61 -2.20
CA ASN A 91 11.43 10.21 -1.04
C ASN A 91 10.60 11.42 -1.51
N PRO A 92 9.26 11.36 -1.47
CA PRO A 92 8.40 12.47 -1.90
C PRO A 92 8.58 13.73 -1.03
N SER A 93 8.80 13.57 0.27
CA SER A 93 8.92 14.67 1.25
C SER A 93 10.23 15.44 1.09
N THR A 94 11.33 14.76 0.75
CA THR A 94 12.63 15.43 0.49
C THR A 94 12.89 15.68 -1.00
N ARG A 95 12.02 15.14 -1.88
CA ARG A 95 12.13 15.17 -3.34
C ARG A 95 13.44 14.56 -3.90
N LYS A 96 14.16 13.77 -3.11
CA LYS A 96 15.39 13.07 -3.51
C LYS A 96 15.06 11.71 -4.10
N SER A 97 15.86 11.25 -5.06
CA SER A 97 15.75 9.92 -5.68
C SER A 97 17.11 9.25 -5.85
N GLN A 98 17.16 7.92 -5.78
CA GLN A 98 18.37 7.12 -5.93
C GLN A 98 18.07 5.88 -6.77
N VAL A 99 18.86 5.65 -7.81
CA VAL A 99 18.76 4.44 -8.65
C VAL A 99 19.35 3.25 -7.88
N LEU A 100 18.63 2.14 -7.85
CA LEU A 100 19.11 0.89 -7.27
C LEU A 100 19.95 0.10 -8.28
N PRO A 101 20.96 -0.67 -7.83
CA PRO A 101 21.69 -1.58 -8.68
C PRO A 101 20.73 -2.53 -9.39
N SER A 102 20.82 -2.59 -10.73
CA SER A 102 19.96 -3.46 -11.53
C SER A 102 20.65 -4.80 -11.74
N THR A 103 20.03 -5.89 -11.31
CA THR A 103 20.37 -7.23 -11.79
C THR A 103 19.59 -7.52 -13.08
N GLU A 104 20.32 -7.67 -14.19
CA GLU A 104 19.75 -8.17 -15.44
C GLU A 104 19.31 -9.62 -15.27
N ILE A 105 18.05 -9.82 -14.92
CA ILE A 105 17.43 -11.14 -14.90
C ILE A 105 16.34 -11.14 -15.96
N GLY A 106 16.40 -12.15 -16.85
CA GLY A 106 15.64 -12.27 -18.10
C GLY A 106 14.11 -12.05 -18.02
N ARG A 107 13.47 -11.96 -19.19
CA ARG A 107 12.02 -11.77 -19.29
C ARG A 107 11.28 -13.06 -18.89
N ALA A 108 10.36 -12.98 -17.93
CA ALA A 108 9.25 -13.92 -17.82
C ALA A 108 8.09 -13.35 -16.97
N GLY A 109 6.85 -13.50 -17.45
CA GLY A 109 5.60 -13.48 -16.67
C GLY A 109 5.15 -12.18 -15.99
N LEU A 110 3.99 -12.27 -15.32
CA LEU A 110 3.57 -11.30 -14.30
C LEU A 110 4.64 -11.28 -13.20
N THR A 111 5.10 -10.08 -12.86
CA THR A 111 6.15 -9.86 -11.86
C THR A 111 5.57 -9.03 -10.73
N PHE A 112 5.69 -9.56 -9.51
CA PHE A 112 5.41 -8.82 -8.29
C PHE A 112 6.72 -8.32 -7.67
N TYR A 113 6.63 -7.19 -6.95
CA TYR A 113 7.74 -6.59 -6.24
C TYR A 113 7.36 -6.35 -4.80
N GLY A 114 8.23 -6.76 -3.87
CA GLY A 114 8.14 -6.37 -2.46
C GLY A 114 9.23 -5.35 -2.15
N PHE A 115 8.91 -4.34 -1.34
CA PHE A 115 9.85 -3.32 -0.88
C PHE A 115 9.78 -3.17 0.64
N TRP A 116 10.86 -3.47 1.34
CA TRP A 116 10.89 -3.44 2.80
C TRP A 116 12.20 -2.85 3.33
N TYR A 117 12.17 -2.52 4.61
CA TYR A 117 13.35 -2.16 5.39
C TYR A 117 13.73 -3.35 6.26
N ASP A 118 14.98 -3.80 6.14
CA ASP A 118 15.53 -4.83 7.01
C ASP A 118 16.26 -4.16 8.19
N PRO A 119 15.72 -4.23 9.41
CA PRO A 119 16.35 -3.62 10.57
C PRO A 119 17.65 -4.31 11.00
N ILE A 120 17.94 -5.53 10.51
CA ILE A 120 19.17 -6.26 10.84
C ILE A 120 20.34 -5.72 10.02
N SER A 121 20.17 -5.58 8.71
CA SER A 121 21.18 -4.98 7.83
C SER A 121 21.17 -3.45 7.81
N ASP A 122 20.14 -2.82 8.39
CA ASP A 122 19.89 -1.36 8.31
C ASP A 122 19.79 -0.86 6.85
N ASP A 123 19.18 -1.68 5.98
CA ASP A 123 19.07 -1.38 4.55
C ASP A 123 17.69 -1.67 3.98
N TYR A 124 17.40 -1.04 2.85
CA TYR A 124 16.19 -1.21 2.10
C TYR A 124 16.37 -2.25 1.00
N ASN A 125 15.46 -3.21 0.97
CA ASN A 125 15.54 -4.34 0.07
C ASN A 125 14.35 -4.37 -0.88
N VAL A 126 14.60 -4.84 -2.11
CA VAL A 126 13.58 -5.06 -3.12
C VAL A 126 13.64 -6.50 -3.59
N VAL A 127 12.53 -7.23 -3.44
CA VAL A 127 12.39 -8.61 -3.91
C VAL A 127 11.55 -8.59 -5.16
N ARG A 128 11.91 -9.42 -6.13
CA ARG A 128 11.19 -9.59 -7.37
C ARG A 128 10.72 -11.03 -7.48
N MET A 129 9.41 -11.25 -7.45
CA MET A 129 8.82 -12.58 -7.53
C MET A 129 8.13 -12.78 -8.88
N LEU A 130 8.42 -13.91 -9.51
CA LEU A 130 7.74 -14.35 -10.74
C LEU A 130 6.52 -15.16 -10.33
N ASN A 131 5.34 -14.55 -10.39
CA ASN A 131 4.10 -15.20 -9.98
C ASN A 131 2.95 -14.77 -10.90
N LYS A 132 2.04 -15.70 -11.21
CA LYS A 132 0.82 -15.41 -11.97
C LYS A 132 -0.20 -14.60 -11.17
N ARG A 133 -0.05 -14.52 -9.85
CA ARG A 133 -0.95 -13.81 -8.93
C ARG A 133 -0.28 -12.62 -8.27
N PHE A 134 -1.08 -11.60 -7.94
CA PHE A 134 -0.62 -10.41 -7.23
C PHE A 134 -0.21 -10.77 -5.79
N GLY A 135 0.91 -10.19 -5.35
CA GLY A 135 1.38 -10.28 -3.97
C GLY A 135 1.09 -9.00 -3.20
N PHE A 136 1.18 -9.07 -1.87
CA PHE A 136 1.01 -7.95 -0.95
C PHE A 136 2.00 -8.05 0.19
N LEU A 137 2.71 -6.97 0.49
CA LEU A 137 3.63 -6.93 1.62
C LEU A 137 2.85 -6.63 2.91
N ALA A 138 2.99 -7.49 3.92
CA ALA A 138 2.42 -7.32 5.25
C ALA A 138 3.33 -7.97 6.29
N ASN A 139 3.51 -7.33 7.44
CA ASN A 139 4.25 -7.90 8.56
C ASN A 139 5.57 -8.59 8.16
N ASN A 140 6.39 -7.89 7.37
CA ASN A 140 7.66 -8.39 6.83
C ASN A 140 7.58 -9.67 5.99
N ALA A 141 6.40 -9.99 5.44
CA ALA A 141 6.22 -11.07 4.48
C ALA A 141 5.47 -10.62 3.23
N VAL A 142 5.88 -11.19 2.10
CA VAL A 142 5.10 -11.09 0.86
C VAL A 142 4.04 -12.17 0.87
N HIS A 143 2.78 -11.78 0.71
CA HIS A 143 1.63 -12.67 0.72
C HIS A 143 0.98 -12.77 -0.64
N TRP A 144 0.55 -13.95 -1.06
CA TRP A 144 -0.24 -14.14 -2.27
C TRP A 144 -1.17 -15.35 -2.12
N MET A 145 -2.25 -15.35 -2.90
CA MET A 145 -3.14 -16.52 -2.95
C MET A 145 -2.47 -17.66 -3.71
N ALA A 146 -2.46 -18.86 -3.14
CA ALA A 146 -1.92 -20.06 -3.74
C ALA A 146 -2.86 -21.25 -3.55
N PHE A 147 -2.97 -22.13 -4.55
CA PHE A 147 -3.72 -23.37 -4.38
C PHE A 147 -3.02 -24.28 -3.38
N LYS A 148 -3.79 -24.88 -2.45
CA LYS A 148 -3.26 -25.79 -1.43
C LYS A 148 -2.61 -27.03 -2.06
N SER A 149 -3.13 -27.48 -3.20
CA SER A 149 -2.53 -28.50 -4.06
C SER A 149 -2.99 -28.31 -5.50
N PRO A 150 -2.30 -28.87 -6.52
CA PRO A 150 -2.72 -28.78 -7.92
C PRO A 150 -4.12 -29.36 -8.19
N GLN A 151 -4.59 -30.26 -7.33
CA GLN A 151 -5.90 -30.93 -7.44
C GLN A 151 -6.98 -30.29 -6.57
N SER A 152 -6.65 -29.32 -5.71
CA SER A 152 -7.58 -28.65 -4.82
C SER A 152 -8.07 -27.34 -5.42
N GLY A 153 -9.38 -27.16 -5.52
CA GLY A 153 -9.98 -25.84 -5.81
C GLY A 153 -9.84 -24.85 -4.65
N LYS A 154 -9.49 -25.33 -3.44
CA LYS A 154 -9.30 -24.46 -2.27
C LYS A 154 -7.95 -23.75 -2.32
N GLU A 155 -8.03 -22.43 -2.20
CA GLU A 155 -6.89 -21.54 -2.10
C GLU A 155 -6.55 -21.24 -0.64
N ASN A 156 -5.26 -21.04 -0.38
CA ASN A 156 -4.73 -20.57 0.88
C ASN A 156 -3.91 -19.31 0.65
N LEU A 157 -3.74 -18.52 1.70
CA LEU A 157 -2.79 -17.43 1.69
C LEU A 157 -1.38 -18.00 1.94
N ALA A 158 -0.50 -17.90 0.94
CA ALA A 158 0.91 -18.16 1.12
C ALA A 158 1.61 -16.86 1.55
N GLY A 159 2.64 -16.99 2.38
CA GLY A 159 3.54 -15.92 2.78
C GLY A 159 4.99 -16.34 2.55
N PHE A 160 5.85 -15.40 2.18
CA PHE A 160 7.30 -15.54 2.20
C PHE A 160 7.86 -14.51 3.19
N ASP A 161 8.35 -14.98 4.33
CA ASP A 161 8.98 -14.13 5.34
C ASP A 161 10.31 -13.61 4.82
N LEU A 162 10.49 -12.29 4.85
CA LEU A 162 11.66 -11.63 4.28
C LEU A 162 12.85 -11.61 5.23
N ALA A 163 12.64 -11.83 6.54
CA ALA A 163 13.73 -11.92 7.51
C ALA A 163 14.26 -13.34 7.62
N SER A 164 13.37 -14.35 7.69
CA SER A 164 13.80 -15.75 7.77
C SER A 164 14.03 -16.39 6.40
N GLU A 165 13.57 -15.75 5.31
CA GLU A 165 13.57 -16.30 3.94
C GLU A 165 12.79 -17.62 3.80
N GLU A 166 11.75 -17.80 4.61
CA GLU A 166 10.96 -19.03 4.65
C GLU A 166 9.53 -18.83 4.12
N PHE A 167 9.02 -19.86 3.44
CA PHE A 167 7.62 -19.93 3.05
C PHE A 167 6.76 -20.38 4.23
N ARG A 168 5.61 -19.73 4.40
CA ARG A 168 4.59 -20.07 5.38
C ARG A 168 3.20 -20.09 4.76
N SER A 169 2.33 -20.94 5.29
CA SER A 169 0.89 -20.84 5.03
C SER A 169 0.24 -19.99 6.10
N VAL A 170 -0.58 -19.03 5.69
CA VAL A 170 -1.46 -18.27 6.57
C VAL A 170 -2.87 -18.81 6.37
N GLU A 171 -3.46 -19.32 7.45
CA GLU A 171 -4.81 -19.86 7.39
C GLU A 171 -5.83 -18.74 7.23
N LEU A 172 -6.75 -18.94 6.29
CA LEU A 172 -7.88 -18.05 6.09
C LEU A 172 -9.00 -18.39 7.06
N PRO A 173 -9.87 -17.42 7.38
CA PRO A 173 -11.08 -17.71 8.13
C PRO A 173 -12.02 -18.66 7.39
N ASP A 174 -12.77 -19.50 8.12
CA ASP A 174 -13.58 -20.57 7.52
C ASP A 174 -14.68 -20.06 6.57
N PHE A 175 -15.24 -18.87 6.81
CA PHE A 175 -16.30 -18.26 5.99
C PHE A 175 -15.79 -17.69 4.65
N CYS A 176 -14.47 -17.57 4.43
CA CYS A 176 -13.92 -17.04 3.17
C CYS A 176 -13.97 -18.05 2.01
N LEU A 177 -14.43 -19.28 2.27
CA LEU A 177 -14.41 -20.38 1.32
C LEU A 177 -15.69 -20.51 0.48
N ASP A 178 -16.71 -19.68 0.75
CA ASP A 178 -17.99 -19.69 0.03
C ASP A 178 -17.96 -18.69 -1.14
N GLU A 179 -17.26 -19.06 -2.23
CA GLU A 179 -17.32 -18.50 -3.60
C GLU A 179 -17.61 -16.97 -3.71
N PRO A 180 -16.73 -16.08 -3.22
CA PRO A 180 -16.90 -14.64 -3.38
C PRO A 180 -16.74 -14.22 -4.85
N PHE A 181 -17.49 -13.21 -5.29
CA PHE A 181 -17.30 -12.55 -6.59
C PHE A 181 -15.92 -11.93 -6.71
N TRP A 182 -15.41 -11.40 -5.60
CA TRP A 182 -14.10 -10.79 -5.51
C TRP A 182 -13.47 -11.04 -4.15
N PHE A 183 -12.15 -11.17 -4.16
CA PHE A 183 -11.36 -11.28 -2.95
C PHE A 183 -10.04 -10.52 -3.12
N GLY A 184 -9.63 -9.82 -2.07
CA GLY A 184 -8.41 -9.04 -2.04
C GLY A 184 -7.72 -9.10 -0.69
N ILE A 185 -6.39 -9.01 -0.73
CA ILE A 185 -5.55 -8.93 0.45
C ILE A 185 -4.91 -7.55 0.47
N GLY A 186 -4.67 -7.01 1.65
CA GLY A 186 -3.98 -5.74 1.79
C GLY A 186 -3.43 -5.55 3.19
N THR A 187 -3.00 -4.34 3.48
CA THR A 187 -2.58 -3.94 4.82
C THR A 187 -3.22 -2.63 5.21
N MET A 188 -3.57 -2.52 6.49
CA MET A 188 -4.10 -1.29 7.04
C MET A 188 -3.72 -1.18 8.52
N GLY A 189 -3.02 -0.10 8.88
CA GLY A 189 -2.64 0.14 10.28
C GLY A 189 -1.79 -0.98 10.90
N GLY A 190 -0.96 -1.66 10.10
CA GLY A 190 -0.14 -2.78 10.53
C GLY A 190 -0.84 -4.15 10.51
N TYR A 191 -2.17 -4.19 10.31
CA TYR A 191 -2.90 -5.44 10.19
C TYR A 191 -2.86 -5.96 8.76
N LEU A 192 -2.76 -7.29 8.63
CA LEU A 192 -3.12 -7.97 7.39
C LEU A 192 -4.65 -7.91 7.24
N CYS A 193 -5.10 -7.43 6.08
CA CYS A 193 -6.51 -7.26 5.77
C CYS A 193 -6.96 -8.22 4.68
N LEU A 194 -8.22 -8.62 4.79
CA LEU A 194 -8.89 -9.47 3.85
C LEU A 194 -10.19 -8.82 3.45
N SER A 195 -10.42 -8.63 2.17
CA SER A 195 -11.64 -8.04 1.64
C SER A 195 -12.33 -9.05 0.75
N ALA A 196 -13.62 -9.29 1.00
CA ALA A 196 -14.42 -10.25 0.26
C ALA A 196 -15.72 -9.58 -0.17
N VAL A 197 -16.14 -9.83 -1.42
CA VAL A 197 -17.41 -9.34 -1.95
C VAL A 197 -18.18 -10.55 -2.45
N HIS A 198 -19.36 -10.79 -1.89
CA HIS A 198 -20.17 -11.97 -2.16
C HIS A 198 -21.66 -11.63 -2.20
N GLY A 199 -22.47 -12.57 -2.67
CA GLY A 199 -23.92 -12.45 -2.63
C GLY A 199 -24.49 -12.97 -1.31
N GLU A 200 -25.49 -12.29 -0.77
CA GLU A 200 -26.24 -12.74 0.41
C GLU A 200 -27.72 -12.34 0.27
N LEU A 201 -28.63 -13.32 0.25
CA LEU A 201 -30.08 -13.10 0.18
C LEU A 201 -30.56 -12.16 -0.96
N GLY A 202 -29.80 -12.07 -2.06
CA GLY A 202 -30.10 -11.20 -3.20
C GLY A 202 -29.40 -9.83 -3.17
N ASP A 203 -28.73 -9.51 -2.07
CA ASP A 203 -27.86 -8.34 -1.93
C ASP A 203 -26.40 -8.70 -2.23
N ILE A 204 -25.59 -7.67 -2.50
CA ILE A 204 -24.13 -7.77 -2.59
C ILE A 204 -23.55 -7.23 -1.30
N VAL A 205 -22.78 -8.05 -0.60
CA VAL A 205 -22.16 -7.71 0.68
C VAL A 205 -20.66 -7.54 0.48
N ALA A 206 -20.10 -6.51 1.11
CA ALA A 206 -18.67 -6.36 1.28
C ALA A 206 -18.26 -6.58 2.74
N ASP A 207 -17.41 -7.58 2.92
CA ASP A 207 -16.80 -7.93 4.19
C ASP A 207 -15.33 -7.54 4.17
N VAL A 208 -14.87 -6.92 5.25
CA VAL A 208 -13.43 -6.74 5.47
C VAL A 208 -13.05 -7.24 6.85
N TRP A 209 -12.03 -8.08 6.87
CA TRP A 209 -11.49 -8.73 8.05
C TRP A 209 -10.06 -8.27 8.30
N ILE A 210 -9.70 -8.20 9.58
CA ILE A 210 -8.34 -7.90 10.01
C ILE A 210 -7.81 -9.04 10.89
N MET A 211 -6.56 -9.40 10.65
CA MET A 211 -5.83 -10.35 11.49
C MET A 211 -5.16 -9.58 12.63
N LYS A 212 -5.70 -9.68 13.84
CA LYS A 212 -5.21 -8.93 15.00
C LYS A 212 -3.84 -9.42 15.48
N GLU A 213 -3.60 -10.72 15.36
CA GLU A 213 -2.34 -11.36 15.69
C GLU A 213 -1.84 -12.11 14.47
N TYR A 214 -0.73 -11.64 13.90
CA TYR A 214 -0.24 -12.16 12.64
C TYR A 214 0.07 -13.67 12.71
N GLY A 215 -0.45 -14.43 11.75
CA GLY A 215 -0.28 -15.89 11.66
C GLY A 215 -1.25 -16.69 12.53
N VAL A 216 -2.08 -16.05 13.38
CA VAL A 216 -3.04 -16.74 14.26
C VAL A 216 -4.43 -16.70 13.62
N LYS A 217 -4.94 -17.87 13.20
CA LYS A 217 -6.24 -18.01 12.52
C LYS A 217 -7.39 -17.44 13.36
N GLU A 218 -7.40 -17.72 14.65
CA GLU A 218 -8.45 -17.32 15.59
C GLU A 218 -8.48 -15.80 15.84
N SER A 219 -7.42 -15.09 15.43
CA SER A 219 -7.32 -13.63 15.60
C SER A 219 -7.99 -12.84 14.47
N TRP A 220 -8.42 -13.53 13.40
CA TRP A 220 -9.21 -12.91 12.36
C TRP A 220 -10.53 -12.38 12.94
N SER A 221 -10.79 -11.10 12.71
CA SER A 221 -12.00 -10.44 13.20
C SER A 221 -12.62 -9.60 12.10
N LYS A 222 -13.95 -9.69 11.98
CA LYS A 222 -14.69 -8.90 11.01
C LYS A 222 -14.61 -7.46 11.46
N LEU A 223 -14.00 -6.61 10.64
CA LEU A 223 -13.95 -5.19 10.90
C LEU A 223 -15.26 -4.53 10.44
N ILE A 224 -15.77 -4.97 9.29
CA ILE A 224 -16.99 -4.43 8.68
C ILE A 224 -17.75 -5.50 7.90
N SER A 225 -19.05 -5.26 7.76
CA SER A 225 -19.96 -5.91 6.82
C SER A 225 -20.94 -4.84 6.36
N TRP A 226 -21.04 -4.57 5.06
CA TRP A 226 -22.09 -3.66 4.56
C TRP A 226 -22.66 -4.11 3.22
N ASN A 227 -23.92 -3.76 3.00
CA ASN A 227 -24.59 -3.96 1.71
C ASN A 227 -24.13 -2.89 0.71
N GLN A 228 -23.65 -3.33 -0.45
CA GLN A 228 -23.29 -2.44 -1.53
C GLN A 228 -24.55 -1.85 -2.17
N PRO A 229 -24.58 -0.55 -2.47
CA PRO A 229 -25.79 0.11 -2.98
C PRO A 229 -26.15 -0.23 -4.43
N HIS A 230 -25.31 -1.02 -5.13
CA HIS A 230 -25.48 -1.36 -6.54
C HIS A 230 -25.56 -2.87 -6.74
N TYR A 231 -26.29 -3.31 -7.77
CA TYR A 231 -26.31 -4.72 -8.21
C TYR A 231 -25.00 -5.18 -8.89
N ILE A 232 -24.04 -4.27 -9.08
CA ILE A 232 -22.72 -4.59 -9.63
C ILE A 232 -21.73 -4.65 -8.47
N PRO A 233 -21.01 -5.77 -8.28
CA PRO A 233 -19.97 -5.87 -7.28
C PRO A 233 -18.90 -4.80 -7.48
N SER A 234 -18.45 -4.19 -6.39
CA SER A 234 -17.31 -3.27 -6.37
C SER A 234 -16.22 -3.81 -5.47
N VAL A 235 -14.97 -3.66 -5.92
CA VAL A 235 -13.77 -3.95 -5.15
C VAL A 235 -13.70 -2.99 -3.96
N VAL A 236 -13.43 -3.53 -2.77
CA VAL A 236 -13.28 -2.74 -1.54
C VAL A 236 -11.86 -2.91 -1.02
N VAL A 237 -11.13 -1.80 -0.93
CA VAL A 237 -9.75 -1.78 -0.45
C VAL A 237 -9.66 -0.94 0.83
N PRO A 238 -9.36 -1.55 2.00
CA PRO A 238 -9.08 -0.79 3.22
C PRO A 238 -7.76 -0.01 3.06
N LEU A 239 -7.77 1.26 3.43
CA LEU A 239 -6.59 2.12 3.30
C LEU A 239 -6.00 2.49 4.66
N ALA A 240 -6.78 3.16 5.52
CA ALA A 240 -6.25 3.69 6.77
C ALA A 240 -7.33 3.89 7.82
N PHE A 241 -6.94 3.75 9.09
CA PHE A 241 -7.72 4.26 10.22
C PHE A 241 -7.59 5.78 10.34
N SER A 242 -8.64 6.44 10.81
CA SER A 242 -8.56 7.80 11.32
C SER A 242 -7.63 7.86 12.53
N LYS A 243 -7.13 9.06 12.85
CA LYS A 243 -6.23 9.27 13.99
C LYS A 243 -6.76 8.77 15.34
N ASN A 244 -8.08 8.74 15.52
CA ASN A 244 -8.72 8.24 16.74
C ASN A 244 -9.18 6.77 16.65
N GLY A 245 -8.87 6.08 15.55
CA GLY A 245 -9.25 4.67 15.31
C GLY A 245 -10.74 4.42 15.10
N LYS A 246 -11.59 5.45 15.13
CA LYS A 246 -13.06 5.29 15.07
C LYS A 246 -13.62 5.21 13.66
N LYS A 247 -12.84 5.66 12.67
CA LYS A 247 -13.26 5.67 11.27
C LYS A 247 -12.21 4.98 10.41
N VAL A 248 -12.65 4.39 9.31
CA VAL A 248 -11.80 3.71 8.34
C VAL A 248 -12.04 4.31 6.96
N LEU A 249 -10.97 4.65 6.25
CA LEU A 249 -11.02 5.09 4.87
C LEU A 249 -10.88 3.88 3.94
N PHE A 250 -11.79 3.77 2.99
CA PHE A 250 -11.77 2.75 1.94
C PHE A 250 -11.71 3.41 0.57
N ASN A 251 -11.04 2.76 -0.36
CA ASN A 251 -11.27 2.97 -1.78
C ASN A 251 -12.24 1.89 -2.28
N ILE A 252 -13.28 2.31 -2.98
CA ILE A 252 -14.22 1.44 -3.67
C ILE A 252 -14.00 1.65 -5.16
N GLY A 253 -13.76 0.57 -5.89
CA GLY A 253 -13.53 0.64 -7.33
C GLY A 253 -14.22 -0.46 -8.12
N TYR A 254 -14.35 -0.24 -9.42
CA TYR A 254 -15.13 -1.13 -10.31
C TYR A 254 -14.27 -1.81 -11.38
N GLN A 255 -12.95 -1.69 -11.26
CA GLN A 255 -11.96 -2.06 -12.28
C GLN A 255 -12.08 -3.49 -12.83
N TRP A 256 -12.74 -4.41 -12.11
CA TRP A 256 -12.96 -5.80 -12.52
C TRP A 256 -14.39 -6.12 -12.96
N PHE A 257 -15.34 -5.22 -12.71
CA PHE A 257 -16.79 -5.49 -12.82
C PHE A 257 -17.55 -4.48 -13.69
N SER A 258 -17.10 -3.24 -13.82
CA SER A 258 -17.72 -2.21 -14.67
C SER A 258 -16.73 -1.10 -15.03
N PHE A 259 -16.70 -0.70 -16.31
CA PHE A 259 -15.87 0.40 -16.80
C PHE A 259 -16.55 1.78 -16.71
N ASP A 260 -17.87 1.81 -16.53
CA ASP A 260 -18.66 3.05 -16.53
C ASP A 260 -18.82 3.67 -15.13
N GLU A 261 -18.53 2.89 -14.09
CA GLU A 261 -18.62 3.33 -12.70
C GLU A 261 -17.30 3.95 -12.22
N ARG A 262 -17.43 4.96 -11.35
CA ARG A 262 -16.29 5.74 -10.86
C ARG A 262 -15.76 5.19 -9.54
N ASP A 263 -14.44 5.06 -9.47
CA ASP A 263 -13.74 4.80 -8.21
C ASP A 263 -14.01 5.95 -7.24
N ARG A 264 -14.25 5.63 -5.97
CA ARG A 264 -14.61 6.60 -4.94
C ARG A 264 -13.97 6.27 -3.62
N PHE A 265 -13.89 7.28 -2.76
CA PHE A 265 -13.51 7.08 -1.37
C PHE A 265 -14.76 7.06 -0.50
N VAL A 266 -14.78 6.14 0.46
CA VAL A 266 -15.80 6.13 1.51
C VAL A 266 -15.14 6.08 2.87
N ARG A 267 -15.82 6.66 3.85
CA ARG A 267 -15.44 6.63 5.24
C ARG A 267 -16.47 5.83 6.01
N TYR A 268 -16.03 4.75 6.63
CA TYR A 268 -16.85 3.95 7.53
C TYR A 268 -16.64 4.39 8.97
N ASP A 269 -17.71 4.60 9.72
CA ASP A 269 -17.66 4.83 11.16
C ASP A 269 -17.92 3.53 11.92
N VAL A 270 -16.93 3.06 12.67
CA VAL A 270 -16.96 1.75 13.34
C VAL A 270 -18.00 1.70 14.45
N GLY A 271 -18.33 2.82 15.08
CA GLY A 271 -19.28 2.85 16.19
C GLY A 271 -20.75 2.90 15.74
N SER A 272 -21.02 3.63 14.65
CA SER A 272 -22.37 3.79 14.11
C SER A 272 -22.69 2.91 12.90
N GLU A 273 -21.68 2.21 12.38
CA GLU A 273 -21.76 1.35 11.18
C GLU A 273 -22.22 2.09 9.92
N ARG A 274 -21.97 3.42 9.88
CA ARG A 274 -22.37 4.27 8.76
C ARG A 274 -21.25 4.43 7.75
N VAL A 275 -21.62 4.36 6.47
CA VAL A 275 -20.76 4.66 5.33
C VAL A 275 -21.06 6.07 4.84
N GLU A 276 -20.04 6.91 4.75
CA GLU A 276 -20.11 8.28 4.23
C GLU A 276 -19.23 8.40 2.98
N ASN A 277 -19.73 8.98 1.90
CA ASN A 277 -18.88 9.30 0.73
C ASN A 277 -17.87 10.40 1.10
N VAL A 278 -16.65 10.26 0.59
CA VAL A 278 -15.60 11.29 0.72
C VAL A 278 -15.39 11.94 -0.64
N GLU A 279 -15.86 13.17 -0.77
CA GLU A 279 -15.71 13.95 -2.01
C GLU A 279 -14.31 14.56 -2.11
N ILE A 280 -13.61 14.23 -3.19
CA ILE A 280 -12.35 14.87 -3.59
C ILE A 280 -12.55 15.41 -5.00
N LYS A 281 -12.35 16.71 -5.17
CA LYS A 281 -12.53 17.38 -6.47
C LYS A 281 -11.37 17.04 -7.39
N GLY A 282 -11.68 16.84 -8.68
CA GLY A 282 -10.66 16.61 -9.72
C GLY A 282 -10.09 15.19 -9.77
N LEU A 283 -10.73 14.23 -9.10
CA LEU A 283 -10.34 12.83 -9.23
C LEU A 283 -10.61 12.30 -10.66
N PRO A 284 -9.72 11.47 -11.21
CA PRO A 284 -10.02 10.69 -12.41
C PRO A 284 -11.17 9.71 -12.12
N SER A 285 -11.81 9.18 -13.17
CA SER A 285 -12.89 8.21 -13.04
C SER A 285 -12.44 6.89 -12.42
N SER A 286 -11.23 6.44 -12.71
CA SER A 286 -10.62 5.26 -12.10
C SER A 286 -9.15 5.50 -11.78
N PHE A 287 -8.71 4.97 -10.65
CA PHE A 287 -7.36 5.16 -10.14
C PHE A 287 -6.93 4.08 -9.14
N ASP A 288 -5.64 3.77 -9.14
CA ASP A 288 -5.00 3.04 -8.05
C ASP A 288 -4.61 3.99 -6.93
N VAL A 289 -4.65 3.47 -5.71
CA VAL A 289 -4.30 4.20 -4.51
C VAL A 289 -3.07 3.58 -3.86
N HIS A 290 -2.06 4.41 -3.62
CA HIS A 290 -0.90 4.05 -2.81
C HIS A 290 -0.86 4.95 -1.57
N LEU A 291 -1.03 4.35 -0.40
CA LEU A 291 -0.85 5.02 0.88
C LEU A 291 0.62 4.97 1.28
N TYR A 292 1.20 6.09 1.68
CA TYR A 292 2.53 6.13 2.27
C TYR A 292 2.56 7.09 3.46
N VAL A 293 3.53 6.90 4.35
CA VAL A 293 3.80 7.83 5.46
C VAL A 293 4.83 8.83 4.99
N GLU A 294 4.59 10.12 5.15
CA GLU A 294 5.60 11.13 4.87
C GLU A 294 6.79 11.01 5.84
N SER A 295 8.01 11.15 5.33
CA SER A 295 9.20 10.99 6.15
C SER A 295 10.41 11.72 5.59
N LEU A 296 11.30 12.12 6.49
CA LEU A 296 12.59 12.73 6.18
C LEU A 296 13.73 11.70 6.02
N VAL A 297 13.41 10.40 5.98
CA VAL A 297 14.40 9.34 5.78
C VAL A 297 15.32 9.65 4.58
N PRO A 298 16.64 9.72 4.79
CA PRO A 298 17.57 9.96 3.71
C PRO A 298 17.68 8.73 2.80
N LEU A 299 18.05 8.98 1.55
CA LEU A 299 18.47 7.92 0.64
C LEU A 299 19.97 7.67 0.87
N ASN A 300 20.33 6.43 1.23
CA ASN A 300 21.72 6.07 1.54
C ASN A 300 22.61 6.26 0.30
N SER A 301 23.45 7.28 0.29
CA SER A 301 24.39 7.61 -0.80
C SER A 301 25.55 6.63 -0.96
N ASN A 302 25.47 5.43 -0.39
CA ASN A 302 26.49 4.39 -0.54
C ASN A 302 26.30 3.63 -1.87
N ALA A 303 26.24 4.36 -2.97
CA ALA A 303 26.64 3.81 -4.26
C ALA A 303 28.16 4.03 -4.35
N GLN A 304 28.91 2.94 -4.27
CA GLN A 304 30.37 2.89 -4.35
C GLN A 304 30.92 3.74 -5.51
N GLN A 305 32.06 4.39 -5.24
CA GLN A 305 32.98 4.93 -6.24
C GLN A 305 33.41 3.86 -7.26
#